data_AF-A0A397L363-F1
#
_entry.id   AF-A0A397L363-F1
#
_cell.length_a   1.000
_cell.length_b   1.000
_cell.length_c   1.000
_cell.angle_alpha   90.00
_cell.angle_beta   90.00
_cell.angle_gamma   90.00
#
_symmetry.space_group_name_H-M   'P 1'
#
loop_
_entity.id
_entity.type
_entity.pdbx_description
1 polymer ?
#
loop_
_entity_poly.entity_id
_entity_poly.type
_entity_poly.pdbx_seq_one_letter_code
_entity_poly.pdbx_strand_id
1 'polypeptide(L)'
;MAAILSFAPLSVPSTTYPKPSLRIPLFTSLPLPSSSSSSSGLTSSFLVRNEASLSPSSSPIQALAEEEAVDDSSPSASSSKLVLVVGGTGGVGQLVVASLLKRNIKSRLLLRDLEKATKLFGKQDEDSLQVVKGDTRNAEDLDPSMFEGVTHVICCTGTTAFPSQRWSGDNTPDKVDWEGVRNLISALPSSVERVVLVSSVGVTKPNELPWSIMNLFGVLKFKKMGEDFLRESGLPFTIIRPGRLTDGPYTSYDLNTLLKATAGERRAVVIGQGDKLVGEVSRLVVAEACIQALDIEFTQGKAYEINSVKGDGPGSDPQKWRELFKVAESK
;
A
#
# COMPACT_ATOMS: atom_id res chain seq x y z
N MET A 1 -21.64 37.06 39.13
CA MET A 1 -21.53 37.69 37.80
C MET A 1 -20.68 36.80 36.92
N ALA A 2 -21.29 36.04 36.02
CA ALA A 2 -20.59 35.22 35.03
C ALA A 2 -21.06 35.68 33.65
N ALA A 3 -20.14 36.16 32.82
CA ALA A 3 -20.42 36.68 31.48
C ALA A 3 -20.44 35.52 30.48
N ILE A 4 -21.57 35.36 29.79
CA ILE A 4 -21.74 34.42 28.68
C ILE A 4 -21.23 35.13 27.41
N LEU A 5 -20.11 34.65 26.86
CA LEU A 5 -19.62 35.08 25.56
C LEU A 5 -20.37 34.29 24.47
N SER A 6 -21.22 34.99 23.72
CA SER A 6 -21.94 34.47 22.57
C SER A 6 -21.04 34.54 21.33
N PHE A 7 -20.76 33.41 20.69
CA PHE A 7 -20.06 33.35 19.41
C PHE A 7 -21.08 33.31 18.27
N ALA A 8 -20.99 34.28 17.36
CA ALA A 8 -21.75 34.28 16.11
C ALA A 8 -21.19 33.24 15.12
N PRO A 9 -22.03 32.54 14.34
CA PRO A 9 -21.57 31.57 13.36
C PRO A 9 -20.94 32.28 12.15
N LEU A 10 -19.70 31.90 11.83
CA LEU A 10 -19.02 32.29 10.60
C LEU A 10 -19.71 31.66 9.38
N SER A 11 -20.21 32.50 8.48
CA SER A 11 -20.73 32.08 7.18
C SER A 11 -19.58 31.70 6.25
N VAL A 12 -19.57 30.44 5.79
CA VAL A 12 -18.62 29.95 4.79
C VAL A 12 -19.21 30.16 3.39
N PRO A 13 -18.53 30.82 2.44
CA PRO A 13 -19.03 30.97 1.09
C PRO A 13 -19.03 29.63 0.35
N SER A 14 -20.14 29.30 -0.32
CA SER A 14 -20.24 28.12 -1.18
C SER A 14 -19.58 28.42 -2.53
N THR A 15 -18.36 27.93 -2.74
CA THR A 15 -17.73 27.96 -4.06
C THR A 15 -18.20 26.73 -4.85
N THR A 16 -19.12 26.93 -5.80
CA THR A 16 -19.49 25.93 -6.80
C THR A 16 -18.41 25.88 -7.87
N TYR A 17 -17.70 24.75 -7.99
CA TYR A 17 -16.77 24.49 -9.08
C TYR A 17 -17.48 23.85 -10.28
N PRO A 18 -17.16 24.24 -11.53
CA PRO A 18 -17.73 23.63 -12.71
C PRO A 18 -17.16 22.22 -12.93
N LYS A 19 -18.03 21.27 -13.29
CA LYS A 19 -17.66 19.91 -13.70
C LYS A 19 -16.87 19.94 -15.01
N PRO A 20 -15.77 19.17 -15.16
CA PRO A 20 -15.09 19.02 -16.43
C PRO A 20 -15.94 18.21 -17.42
N SER A 21 -15.88 18.59 -18.70
CA SER A 21 -16.57 17.93 -19.81
C SER A 21 -15.83 16.66 -20.22
N LEU A 22 -16.41 15.49 -19.91
CA LEU A 22 -15.94 14.20 -20.40
C LEU A 22 -16.32 14.05 -21.89
N ARG A 23 -15.32 14.08 -22.78
CA ARG A 23 -15.47 13.61 -24.17
C ARG A 23 -15.27 12.09 -24.20
N ILE A 24 -16.34 11.37 -24.50
CA ILE A 24 -16.32 9.91 -24.71
C ILE A 24 -15.96 9.65 -26.18
N PRO A 25 -14.92 8.87 -26.51
CA PRO A 25 -14.75 8.36 -27.86
C PRO A 25 -15.66 7.13 -28.05
N LEU A 26 -16.49 7.15 -29.11
CA LEU A 26 -17.24 5.98 -29.57
C LEU A 26 -16.27 4.91 -30.05
N PHE A 27 -16.30 3.72 -29.44
CA PHE A 27 -15.70 2.51 -30.01
C PHE A 27 -16.77 1.66 -30.69
N THR A 28 -16.54 1.38 -31.96
CA THR A 28 -17.27 0.45 -32.81
C THR A 28 -16.92 -1.00 -32.44
N SER A 29 -17.95 -1.82 -32.29
CA SER A 29 -17.91 -3.25 -31.99
C SER A 29 -17.57 -4.09 -33.22
N LEU A 30 -16.67 -5.09 -33.09
CA LEU A 30 -16.54 -6.22 -34.01
C LEU A 30 -16.20 -7.53 -33.24
N PRO A 31 -16.48 -8.73 -33.83
CA PRO A 31 -17.06 -9.88 -33.09
C PRO A 31 -16.10 -11.05 -32.80
N LEU A 32 -16.54 -11.92 -31.89
CA LEU A 32 -15.94 -13.22 -31.53
C LEU A 32 -15.98 -14.26 -32.68
N PRO A 33 -15.05 -15.23 -32.71
CA PRO A 33 -15.27 -16.51 -33.34
C PRO A 33 -15.49 -17.63 -32.31
N SER A 34 -16.57 -18.38 -32.56
CA SER A 34 -16.87 -19.72 -32.06
C SER A 34 -15.96 -20.78 -32.67
N SER A 35 -15.54 -21.79 -31.91
CA SER A 35 -15.14 -23.08 -32.47
C SER A 35 -15.59 -24.24 -31.61
N SER A 36 -15.95 -25.31 -32.32
CA SER A 36 -16.76 -26.45 -31.95
C SER A 36 -15.91 -27.65 -31.54
N SER A 37 -16.50 -28.44 -30.63
CA SER A 37 -16.08 -29.79 -30.24
C SER A 37 -16.15 -30.78 -31.40
N SER A 38 -15.13 -31.64 -31.51
CA SER A 38 -15.32 -32.99 -32.07
C SER A 38 -14.41 -33.99 -31.35
N SER A 39 -15.02 -35.13 -31.04
CA SER A 39 -14.51 -36.23 -30.22
C SER A 39 -14.48 -37.51 -31.03
N SER A 40 -13.39 -38.27 -30.94
CA SER A 40 -13.30 -39.74 -31.16
C SER A 40 -11.79 -40.06 -31.09
N GLY A 41 -11.25 -40.95 -30.27
CA GLY A 41 -11.73 -42.24 -29.78
C GLY A 41 -10.83 -43.35 -30.34
N LEU A 42 -10.54 -44.37 -29.52
CA LEU A 42 -9.82 -45.66 -29.77
C LEU A 42 -8.39 -45.73 -29.18
N THR A 43 -8.19 -46.34 -27.99
CA THR A 43 -7.92 -47.79 -27.66
C THR A 43 -6.54 -48.27 -28.14
N SER A 44 -5.65 -48.88 -27.35
CA SER A 44 -5.75 -50.11 -26.54
C SER A 44 -4.43 -50.28 -25.74
N SER A 45 -4.47 -50.36 -24.41
CA SER A 45 -4.23 -51.55 -23.54
C SER A 45 -2.86 -52.27 -23.65
N PHE A 46 -2.16 -52.38 -22.52
CA PHE A 46 -1.46 -53.60 -22.07
C PHE A 46 -1.39 -53.66 -20.52
N LEU A 47 -1.43 -54.90 -20.04
CA LEU A 47 -1.79 -55.45 -18.73
C LEU A 47 -0.58 -55.50 -17.75
N VAL A 48 -0.74 -55.21 -16.44
CA VAL A 48 -0.82 -56.15 -15.26
C VAL A 48 0.54 -56.83 -14.90
N ARG A 49 1.06 -56.97 -13.66
CA ARG A 49 0.59 -57.31 -12.29
C ARG A 49 1.75 -56.93 -11.32
N ASN A 50 1.55 -56.28 -10.16
CA ASN A 50 1.24 -56.82 -8.81
C ASN A 50 2.26 -57.82 -8.23
N GLU A 51 2.97 -57.47 -7.14
CA GLU A 51 2.67 -57.91 -5.76
C GLU A 51 3.75 -57.50 -4.74
N ALA A 52 3.35 -57.52 -3.46
CA ALA A 52 3.99 -56.97 -2.28
C ALA A 52 4.85 -58.00 -1.49
N SER A 53 5.72 -57.51 -0.59
CA SER A 53 5.68 -57.79 0.87
C SER A 53 7.05 -57.71 1.60
N LEU A 54 7.00 -57.05 2.77
CA LEU A 54 7.62 -57.35 4.09
C LEU A 54 9.17 -57.35 4.31
N SER A 55 9.55 -56.68 5.41
CA SER A 55 10.84 -56.54 6.13
C SER A 55 11.12 -57.75 7.08
N PRO A 56 12.20 -57.88 7.93
CA PRO A 56 13.11 -56.87 8.52
C PRO A 56 14.61 -57.24 8.85
N SER A 57 15.36 -56.26 9.40
CA SER A 57 16.61 -56.31 10.24
C SER A 57 17.96 -56.69 9.55
N SER A 58 19.18 -56.21 9.85
CA SER A 58 19.81 -55.40 10.93
C SER A 58 21.22 -54.86 10.51
N SER A 59 21.52 -53.57 10.72
CA SER A 59 22.80 -52.82 11.04
C SER A 59 24.20 -53.22 10.48
N PRO A 60 25.25 -52.33 10.47
CA PRO A 60 25.35 -50.95 10.96
C PRO A 60 25.88 -49.90 9.93
N ILE A 61 25.65 -48.63 10.27
CA ILE A 61 26.02 -47.40 9.56
C ILE A 61 27.51 -47.09 9.71
N GLN A 62 28.17 -46.76 8.60
CA GLN A 62 29.47 -46.07 8.58
C GLN A 62 29.39 -44.84 7.66
N ALA A 63 29.45 -43.68 8.31
CA ALA A 63 30.19 -42.48 7.94
C ALA A 63 29.97 -41.78 6.57
N LEU A 64 29.68 -40.47 6.69
CA LEU A 64 30.09 -39.34 5.83
C LEU A 64 29.29 -39.11 4.53
N ALA A 65 28.38 -38.13 4.57
CA ALA A 65 28.41 -36.92 3.73
C ALA A 65 27.24 -36.02 4.12
N GLU A 66 27.55 -34.78 4.48
CA GLU A 66 26.58 -33.69 4.61
C GLU A 66 26.04 -33.39 3.21
N GLU A 67 24.75 -33.66 2.97
CA GLU A 67 24.07 -33.12 1.79
C GLU A 67 23.80 -31.63 2.04
N GLU A 68 24.54 -30.79 1.33
CA GLU A 68 24.20 -29.39 1.15
C GLU A 68 22.79 -29.29 0.57
N ALA A 69 21.89 -28.68 1.34
CA ALA A 69 20.59 -28.28 0.86
C ALA A 69 20.79 -27.23 -0.24
N VAL A 70 20.45 -27.60 -1.47
CA VAL A 70 20.42 -26.72 -2.63
C VAL A 70 19.36 -25.65 -2.38
N ASP A 71 19.82 -24.43 -2.09
CA ASP A 71 19.03 -23.20 -2.08
C ASP A 71 18.60 -22.90 -3.51
N ASP A 72 17.35 -23.25 -3.85
CA ASP A 72 16.69 -22.81 -5.09
C ASP A 72 16.31 -21.33 -4.96
N SER A 73 17.33 -20.47 -4.87
CA SER A 73 17.19 -19.02 -5.05
C SER A 73 17.40 -18.69 -6.52
N SER A 74 16.45 -19.11 -7.37
CA SER A 74 16.33 -18.55 -8.70
C SER A 74 16.10 -17.02 -8.59
N PRO A 75 16.84 -16.17 -9.32
CA PRO A 75 16.63 -14.74 -9.30
C PRO A 75 15.23 -14.45 -9.87
N SER A 76 14.32 -13.97 -9.02
CA SER A 76 13.06 -13.38 -9.43
C SER A 76 13.31 -12.44 -10.61
N ALA A 77 12.65 -12.71 -11.73
CA ALA A 77 12.72 -11.90 -12.95
C ALA A 77 12.72 -10.40 -12.58
N SER A 78 13.70 -9.67 -13.13
CA SER A 78 13.81 -8.22 -12.99
C SER A 78 12.44 -7.59 -13.19
N SER A 79 11.84 -7.12 -12.10
CA SER A 79 10.51 -6.52 -12.11
C SER A 79 10.58 -5.26 -12.96
N SER A 80 9.82 -5.19 -14.04
CA SER A 80 9.66 -3.99 -14.89
C SER A 80 9.04 -2.81 -14.13
N LYS A 81 8.63 -2.99 -12.87
CA LYS A 81 8.03 -1.95 -12.04
C LYS A 81 9.05 -0.89 -11.63
N LEU A 82 8.71 0.36 -11.95
CA LEU A 82 9.19 1.54 -11.27
C LEU A 82 8.10 2.08 -10.33
N VAL A 83 8.38 2.04 -9.03
CA VAL A 83 7.43 2.45 -7.97
C VAL A 83 7.73 3.88 -7.50
N LEU A 84 6.82 4.82 -7.71
CA LEU A 84 6.87 6.14 -7.08
C LEU A 84 6.40 6.06 -5.63
N VAL A 85 7.23 6.48 -4.67
CA VAL A 85 6.87 6.56 -3.25
C VAL A 85 6.77 8.02 -2.82
N VAL A 86 5.56 8.44 -2.45
CA VAL A 86 5.29 9.77 -1.90
C VAL A 86 5.12 9.66 -0.39
N GLY A 87 5.73 10.57 0.37
CA GLY A 87 5.80 10.45 1.83
C GLY A 87 6.84 9.43 2.30
N GLY A 88 7.85 9.12 1.46
CA GLY A 88 8.92 8.15 1.76
C GLY A 88 9.73 8.46 3.02
N THR A 89 9.85 9.72 3.44
CA THR A 89 10.53 10.09 4.69
C THR A 89 9.65 9.95 5.94
N GLY A 90 8.37 9.62 5.77
CA GLY A 90 7.41 9.37 6.83
C GLY A 90 7.53 7.97 7.42
N GLY A 91 6.74 7.69 8.45
CA GLY A 91 6.98 6.50 9.25
C GLY A 91 6.67 5.16 8.57
N VAL A 92 5.61 5.10 7.77
CA VAL A 92 5.31 3.93 6.91
C VAL A 92 6.17 3.99 5.65
N GLY A 93 6.32 5.19 5.06
CA GLY A 93 7.07 5.39 3.82
C GLY A 93 8.52 4.89 3.89
N GLN A 94 9.22 5.10 5.01
CA GLN A 94 10.59 4.62 5.17
C GLN A 94 10.68 3.09 5.08
N LEU A 95 9.69 2.39 5.65
CA LEU A 95 9.62 0.92 5.61
C LEU A 95 9.23 0.41 4.22
N VAL A 96 8.36 1.13 3.52
CA VAL A 96 8.03 0.85 2.11
C VAL A 96 9.29 0.94 1.26
N VAL A 97 10.04 2.05 1.34
CA VAL A 97 11.29 2.25 0.59
C VAL A 97 12.31 1.17 0.94
N ALA A 98 12.51 0.88 2.23
CA ALA A 98 13.42 -0.18 2.68
C ALA A 98 13.08 -1.56 2.09
N SER A 99 11.79 -1.90 2.06
CA SER A 99 11.33 -3.20 1.56
C SER A 99 11.40 -3.29 0.04
N LEU A 100 11.12 -2.20 -0.70
CA LEU A 100 11.30 -2.13 -2.15
C LEU A 100 12.78 -2.34 -2.54
N LEU A 101 13.70 -1.64 -1.87
CA LEU A 101 15.15 -1.79 -2.08
C LEU A 101 15.62 -3.21 -1.78
N LYS A 102 15.17 -3.80 -0.65
CA LYS A 102 15.50 -5.19 -0.30
C LYS A 102 15.03 -6.20 -1.35
N ARG A 103 13.96 -5.88 -2.10
CA ARG A 103 13.40 -6.72 -3.16
C ARG A 103 13.99 -6.41 -4.55
N ASN A 104 14.97 -5.52 -4.64
CA ASN A 104 15.52 -5.02 -5.91
C ASN A 104 14.44 -4.44 -6.84
N ILE A 105 13.41 -3.81 -6.29
CA ILE A 105 12.37 -3.12 -7.06
C ILE A 105 12.80 -1.66 -7.23
N LYS A 106 12.90 -1.22 -8.49
CA LYS A 106 13.26 0.17 -8.80
C LYS A 106 12.22 1.12 -8.21
N SER A 107 12.69 2.18 -7.57
CA SER A 107 11.79 3.15 -6.97
C SER A 107 12.25 4.59 -7.16
N ARG A 108 11.27 5.49 -7.16
CA ARG A 108 11.47 6.93 -7.25
C ARG A 108 10.80 7.59 -6.05
N LEU A 109 11.49 8.44 -5.32
CA LEU A 109 10.96 9.15 -4.16
C LEU A 109 10.67 10.60 -4.52
N LEU A 110 9.44 11.04 -4.27
CA LEU A 110 9.07 12.45 -4.34
C LEU A 110 9.15 13.07 -2.95
N LEU A 111 10.13 13.95 -2.73
CA LEU A 111 10.43 14.53 -1.43
C LEU A 111 10.64 16.03 -1.49
N ARG A 112 10.32 16.71 -0.38
CA ARG A 112 10.56 18.15 -0.22
C ARG A 112 12.02 18.50 0.08
N ASP A 113 12.73 17.57 0.72
CA ASP A 113 14.09 17.73 1.23
C ASP A 113 14.95 16.54 0.77
N LEU A 114 15.91 16.85 -0.11
CA LEU A 114 16.85 15.88 -0.69
C LEU A 114 17.95 15.45 0.29
N GLU A 115 18.37 16.34 1.20
CA GLU A 115 19.39 16.03 2.20
C GLU A 115 18.85 15.00 3.19
N LYS A 116 17.58 15.15 3.58
CA LYS A 116 16.89 14.16 4.41
C LYS A 116 16.81 12.79 3.73
N ALA A 117 16.68 12.74 2.41
CA ALA A 117 16.71 11.49 1.65
C ALA A 117 18.08 10.81 1.80
N THR A 118 19.16 11.54 1.54
CA THR A 118 20.53 11.03 1.68
C THR A 118 20.82 10.58 3.11
N LYS A 119 20.30 11.29 4.13
CA LYS A 119 20.50 10.93 5.53
C LYS A 119 19.77 9.64 5.93
N LEU A 120 18.56 9.42 5.41
CA LEU A 120 17.72 8.26 5.77
C LEU A 120 18.05 7.03 4.94
N PHE A 121 18.38 7.22 3.67
CA PHE A 121 18.56 6.15 2.71
C PHE A 121 20.02 5.98 2.28
N GLY A 122 20.94 6.87 2.68
CA GLY A 122 22.31 6.87 2.18
C GLY A 122 22.39 7.39 0.74
N LYS A 123 23.61 7.38 0.16
CA LYS A 123 23.77 7.53 -1.29
C LYS A 123 23.34 6.23 -1.94
N GLN A 124 22.32 6.29 -2.77
CA GLN A 124 21.79 5.13 -3.48
C GLN A 124 22.21 5.18 -4.93
N ASP A 125 22.29 3.99 -5.54
CA ASP A 125 22.46 3.86 -6.98
C ASP A 125 21.20 4.39 -7.68
N GLU A 126 21.35 5.34 -8.60
CA GLU A 126 20.24 5.96 -9.33
C GLU A 126 19.47 4.95 -10.21
N ASP A 127 20.07 3.79 -10.49
CA ASP A 127 19.38 2.67 -11.14
C ASP A 127 18.38 1.95 -10.22
N SER A 128 18.58 2.06 -8.90
CA SER A 128 17.77 1.43 -7.86
C SER A 128 16.81 2.42 -7.18
N LEU A 129 17.30 3.61 -6.84
CA LEU A 129 16.57 4.66 -6.13
C LEU A 129 16.83 6.02 -6.73
N GLN A 130 15.79 6.60 -7.32
CA GLN A 130 15.81 7.98 -7.79
C GLN A 130 15.14 8.88 -6.75
N VAL A 131 15.68 10.08 -6.53
CA VAL A 131 15.06 11.06 -5.64
C VAL A 131 14.76 12.31 -6.44
N VAL A 132 13.48 12.68 -6.52
CA VAL A 132 13.00 13.89 -7.19
C VAL A 132 12.46 14.86 -6.15
N LYS A 133 12.78 16.15 -6.33
CA LYS A 133 12.32 17.20 -5.42
C LYS A 133 10.94 17.69 -5.86
N GLY A 134 10.01 17.75 -4.91
CA GLY A 134 8.71 18.39 -5.10
C GLY A 134 7.83 18.30 -3.85
N ASP A 135 6.87 19.20 -3.75
CA ASP A 135 5.85 19.22 -2.70
C ASP A 135 4.47 19.01 -3.32
N THR A 136 3.79 17.91 -2.98
CA THR A 136 2.45 17.63 -3.52
C THR A 136 1.42 18.72 -3.21
N ARG A 137 1.65 19.53 -2.18
CA ARG A 137 0.77 20.67 -1.83
C ARG A 137 0.80 21.78 -2.90
N ASN A 138 1.87 21.82 -3.69
CA ASN A 138 2.06 22.77 -4.79
C ASN A 138 1.89 22.01 -6.11
N ALA A 139 0.88 22.35 -6.92
CA ALA A 139 0.61 21.61 -8.15
C ALA A 139 1.72 21.84 -9.21
N GLU A 140 2.31 23.03 -9.19
CA GLU A 140 3.42 23.46 -10.02
C GLU A 140 4.73 22.69 -9.78
N ASP A 141 4.89 22.07 -8.61
CA ASP A 141 6.05 21.22 -8.30
C ASP A 141 5.93 19.83 -8.96
N LEU A 142 4.75 19.43 -9.44
CA LEU A 142 4.47 18.09 -9.97
C LEU A 142 4.65 18.03 -11.49
N ASP A 143 5.87 18.26 -11.94
CA ASP A 143 6.21 18.21 -13.37
C ASP A 143 5.96 16.80 -13.96
N PRO A 144 5.34 16.68 -15.15
CA PRO A 144 5.05 15.38 -15.78
C PRO A 144 6.27 14.46 -15.94
N SER A 145 7.48 15.01 -16.15
CA SER A 145 8.71 14.23 -16.29
C SER A 145 9.04 13.40 -15.04
N MET A 146 8.57 13.83 -13.86
CA MET A 146 8.74 13.08 -12.61
C MET A 146 8.03 11.73 -12.63
N PHE A 147 7.03 11.56 -13.48
CA PHE A 147 6.24 10.33 -13.62
C PHE A 147 6.67 9.46 -14.80
N GLU A 148 7.71 9.84 -15.54
CA GLU A 148 8.19 9.06 -16.68
C GLU A 148 8.62 7.65 -16.26
N GLY A 149 8.05 6.64 -16.93
CA GLY A 149 8.28 5.22 -16.65
C GLY A 149 7.64 4.71 -15.34
N VAL A 150 6.99 5.56 -14.55
CA VAL A 150 6.32 5.13 -13.32
C VAL A 150 5.12 4.26 -13.68
N THR A 151 5.13 3.04 -13.16
CA THR A 151 4.05 2.06 -13.36
C THR A 151 3.17 1.96 -12.12
N HIS A 152 3.75 2.16 -10.93
CA HIS A 152 3.08 1.98 -9.66
C HIS A 152 3.34 3.17 -8.74
N VAL A 153 2.37 3.53 -7.90
CA VAL A 153 2.49 4.62 -6.93
C VAL A 153 2.08 4.13 -5.55
N ILE A 154 2.89 4.41 -4.54
CA ILE A 154 2.52 4.26 -3.13
C ILE A 154 2.52 5.65 -2.49
N CYS A 155 1.34 6.12 -2.11
CA CYS A 155 1.15 7.39 -1.41
C CYS A 155 0.99 7.16 0.10
N CYS A 156 2.05 7.47 0.86
CA CYS A 156 2.11 7.40 2.31
C CYS A 156 2.00 8.79 2.98
N THR A 157 1.51 9.81 2.27
CA THR A 157 1.35 11.14 2.85
C THR A 157 0.24 11.15 3.88
N GLY A 158 0.40 12.02 4.88
CA GLY A 158 -0.65 12.27 5.85
C GLY A 158 -0.15 12.99 7.08
N THR A 159 -1.07 13.66 7.74
CA THR A 159 -0.81 14.39 8.98
C THR A 159 -1.03 13.52 10.20
N THR A 160 -0.51 13.96 11.36
CA THR A 160 -0.91 13.38 12.65
C THR A 160 -2.36 13.76 12.96
N ALA A 161 -3.14 12.87 13.57
CA ALA A 161 -4.56 13.12 13.89
C ALA A 161 -4.80 14.39 14.73
N PHE A 162 -3.82 14.75 15.56
CA PHE A 162 -3.86 15.94 16.41
C PHE A 162 -2.77 16.93 15.99
N PRO A 163 -3.00 18.25 16.20
CA PRO A 163 -1.99 19.28 16.01
C PRO A 163 -0.71 18.94 16.77
N SER A 164 0.41 19.07 16.07
CA SER A 164 1.74 18.87 16.64
C SER A 164 2.74 19.75 15.88
N GLN A 165 4.01 19.78 16.29
CA GLN A 165 5.07 20.45 15.53
C GLN A 165 5.15 19.97 14.07
N ARG A 166 4.65 18.77 13.76
CA ARG A 166 4.60 18.23 12.40
C ARG A 166 3.63 18.97 11.48
N TRP A 167 2.71 19.77 12.03
CA TRP A 167 1.79 20.62 11.28
C TRP A 167 2.40 21.98 10.91
N SER A 168 3.61 22.28 11.38
CA SER A 168 4.33 23.51 11.02
C SER A 168 4.58 23.61 9.51
N GLY A 169 4.68 24.83 9.00
CA GLY A 169 4.94 25.09 7.58
C GLY A 169 3.81 24.62 6.66
N ASP A 170 2.57 24.89 7.03
CA ASP A 170 1.35 24.56 6.24
C ASP A 170 1.10 23.05 6.07
N ASN A 171 1.59 22.23 7.01
CA ASN A 171 1.37 20.78 7.01
C ASN A 171 0.04 20.42 7.69
N THR A 172 -1.02 21.11 7.30
CA THR A 172 -2.37 20.90 7.83
C THR A 172 -3.09 19.78 7.07
N PRO A 173 -4.12 19.17 7.67
CA PRO A 173 -4.84 18.06 7.03
C PRO A 173 -5.47 18.41 5.69
N ASP A 174 -6.02 19.61 5.53
CA ASP A 174 -6.57 20.09 4.25
C ASP A 174 -5.50 20.18 3.16
N LYS A 175 -4.30 20.64 3.52
CA LYS A 175 -3.17 20.78 2.58
C LYS A 175 -2.58 19.44 2.20
N VAL A 176 -2.33 18.56 3.16
CA VAL A 176 -1.61 17.31 2.93
C VAL A 176 -2.56 16.18 2.50
N ASP A 177 -3.62 15.94 3.28
CA ASP A 177 -4.50 14.79 3.10
C ASP A 177 -5.55 15.01 2.00
N TRP A 178 -5.87 16.28 1.67
CA TRP A 178 -6.76 16.63 0.57
C TRP A 178 -6.02 17.25 -0.63
N GLU A 179 -5.53 18.48 -0.54
CA GLU A 179 -4.96 19.19 -1.70
C GLU A 179 -3.76 18.44 -2.28
N GLY A 180 -2.85 17.96 -1.42
CA GLY A 180 -1.68 17.19 -1.82
C GLY A 180 -2.02 15.89 -2.55
N VAL A 181 -2.99 15.13 -2.04
CA VAL A 181 -3.47 13.91 -2.69
C VAL A 181 -4.13 14.26 -4.03
N ARG A 182 -5.03 15.25 -4.05
CA ARG A 182 -5.71 15.69 -5.27
C ARG A 182 -4.72 16.10 -6.36
N ASN A 183 -3.73 16.92 -6.01
CA ASN A 183 -2.72 17.39 -6.96
C ASN A 183 -1.87 16.23 -7.49
N LEU A 184 -1.44 15.31 -6.61
CA LEU A 184 -0.72 14.10 -7.01
C LEU A 184 -1.56 13.29 -8.01
N ILE A 185 -2.79 12.93 -7.65
CA ILE A 185 -3.66 12.10 -8.50
C ILE A 185 -3.95 12.79 -9.84
N SER A 186 -4.10 14.11 -9.85
CA SER A 186 -4.33 14.89 -11.09
C SER A 186 -3.12 14.90 -12.03
N ALA A 187 -1.91 14.77 -11.48
CA ALA A 187 -0.66 14.79 -12.25
C ALA A 187 -0.24 13.39 -12.74
N LEU A 188 -0.80 12.32 -12.19
CA LEU A 188 -0.45 10.95 -12.57
C LEU A 188 -0.89 10.64 -14.01
N PRO A 189 -0.02 10.03 -14.83
CA PRO A 189 -0.38 9.62 -16.18
C PRO A 189 -1.30 8.39 -16.15
N SER A 190 -2.08 8.21 -17.21
CA SER A 190 -2.96 7.04 -17.37
C SER A 190 -2.21 5.71 -17.53
N SER A 191 -0.88 5.75 -17.73
CA SER A 191 -0.01 4.58 -17.77
C SER A 191 0.24 3.95 -16.40
N VAL A 192 -0.17 4.59 -15.30
CA VAL A 192 -0.06 4.01 -13.96
C VAL A 192 -1.00 2.81 -13.84
N GLU A 193 -0.42 1.65 -13.55
CA GLU A 193 -1.09 0.36 -13.41
C GLU A 193 -1.69 0.15 -12.02
N ARG A 194 -1.15 0.83 -11.00
CA ARG A 194 -1.70 0.79 -9.63
C ARG A 194 -1.29 1.99 -8.78
N VAL A 195 -2.27 2.60 -8.11
CA VAL A 195 -2.07 3.56 -7.02
C VAL A 195 -2.48 2.93 -5.68
N VAL A 196 -1.55 2.82 -4.74
CA VAL A 196 -1.85 2.41 -3.36
C VAL A 196 -1.84 3.65 -2.47
N LEU A 197 -2.99 3.97 -1.88
CA LEU A 197 -3.14 5.12 -0.97
C LEU A 197 -3.26 4.67 0.48
N VAL A 198 -2.39 5.17 1.35
CA VAL A 198 -2.49 4.99 2.80
C VAL A 198 -3.40 6.07 3.40
N SER A 199 -4.58 5.65 3.83
CA SER A 199 -5.61 6.49 4.44
C SER A 199 -5.66 6.25 5.96
N SER A 200 -6.85 6.07 6.53
CA SER A 200 -7.09 5.77 7.94
C SER A 200 -8.41 5.01 8.07
N VAL A 201 -8.51 4.14 9.08
CA VAL A 201 -9.83 3.64 9.53
C VAL A 201 -10.73 4.81 9.97
N GLY A 202 -12.04 4.63 9.82
CA GLY A 202 -13.07 5.55 10.31
C GLY A 202 -13.45 6.70 9.37
N VAL A 203 -12.83 6.80 8.19
CA VAL A 203 -13.07 7.88 7.22
C VAL A 203 -14.51 7.90 6.66
N THR A 204 -15.23 6.78 6.69
CA THR A 204 -16.66 6.71 6.29
C THR A 204 -17.61 7.01 7.45
N LYS A 205 -17.10 7.11 8.68
CA LYS A 205 -17.89 7.34 9.90
C LYS A 205 -17.37 8.55 10.70
N PRO A 206 -17.09 9.71 10.07
CA PRO A 206 -16.39 10.83 10.71
C PRO A 206 -17.16 11.46 11.88
N ASN A 207 -18.47 11.17 12.02
CA ASN A 207 -19.35 11.72 13.05
C ASN A 207 -19.75 10.69 14.12
N GLU A 208 -19.34 9.42 13.98
CA GLU A 208 -19.64 8.37 14.97
C GLU A 208 -18.51 8.29 16.02
N LEU A 209 -18.83 7.91 17.26
CA LEU A 209 -17.81 7.64 18.27
C LEU A 209 -17.12 6.29 17.95
N PRO A 210 -15.78 6.15 18.17
CA PRO A 210 -14.84 7.16 18.68
C PRO A 210 -14.26 8.10 17.59
N TRP A 211 -14.62 7.91 16.33
CA TRP A 211 -14.04 8.61 15.17
C TRP A 211 -14.29 10.11 15.16
N SER A 212 -15.40 10.58 15.70
CA SER A 212 -15.69 12.01 15.85
C SER A 212 -14.64 12.75 16.70
N ILE A 213 -14.03 12.06 17.69
CA ILE A 213 -12.93 12.60 18.50
C ILE A 213 -11.65 12.70 17.66
N MET A 214 -11.37 11.70 16.84
CA MET A 214 -10.22 11.71 15.92
C MET A 214 -10.39 12.72 14.78
N ASN A 215 -11.63 13.01 14.38
CA ASN A 215 -11.94 13.98 13.34
C ASN A 215 -12.09 15.42 13.87
N LEU A 216 -11.77 15.68 15.14
CA LEU A 216 -11.91 17.01 15.73
C LEU A 216 -11.16 18.10 14.95
N PHE A 217 -10.09 17.72 14.24
CA PHE A 217 -9.31 18.61 13.38
C PHE A 217 -9.44 18.30 11.88
N GLY A 218 -10.50 17.60 11.48
CA GLY A 218 -10.85 17.35 10.07
C GLY A 218 -10.02 16.29 9.34
N VAL A 219 -9.07 15.63 10.00
CA VAL A 219 -8.14 14.68 9.37
C VAL A 219 -8.87 13.55 8.64
N LEU A 220 -9.91 12.95 9.26
CA LEU A 220 -10.67 11.88 8.62
C LEU A 220 -11.50 12.42 7.44
N LYS A 221 -12.05 13.64 7.56
CA LYS A 221 -12.75 14.31 6.46
C LYS A 221 -11.83 14.49 5.24
N PHE A 222 -10.64 15.07 5.41
CA PHE A 222 -9.75 15.34 4.28
C PHE A 222 -9.17 14.07 3.67
N LYS A 223 -8.84 13.06 4.49
CA LYS A 223 -8.48 11.72 3.98
C LYS A 223 -9.61 11.11 3.15
N LYS A 224 -10.87 11.22 3.58
CA LYS A 224 -12.02 10.74 2.82
C LYS A 224 -12.14 11.46 1.47
N MET A 225 -11.97 12.78 1.46
CA MET A 225 -11.98 13.57 0.21
C MET A 225 -10.89 13.09 -0.75
N GLY A 226 -9.66 12.85 -0.26
CA GLY A 226 -8.57 12.30 -1.07
C GLY A 226 -8.88 10.91 -1.62
N GLU A 227 -9.49 10.03 -0.82
CA GLU A 227 -9.94 8.72 -1.30
C GLU A 227 -11.00 8.83 -2.40
N ASP A 228 -11.97 9.74 -2.24
CA ASP A 228 -13.06 9.89 -3.20
C ASP A 228 -12.56 10.44 -4.54
N PHE A 229 -11.64 11.41 -4.50
CA PHE A 229 -11.00 11.90 -5.70
C PHE A 229 -10.19 10.83 -6.42
N LEU A 230 -9.48 9.97 -5.69
CA LEU A 230 -8.80 8.81 -6.28
C LEU A 230 -9.81 7.83 -6.92
N ARG A 231 -10.93 7.53 -6.24
CA ARG A 231 -11.99 6.68 -6.79
C ARG A 231 -12.58 7.23 -8.08
N GLU A 232 -12.74 8.55 -8.16
CA GLU A 232 -13.32 9.26 -9.31
C GLU A 232 -12.32 9.48 -10.46
N SER A 233 -11.01 9.30 -10.22
CA SER A 233 -9.95 9.57 -11.21
C SER A 233 -9.91 8.59 -12.40
N GLY A 234 -10.49 7.40 -12.25
CA GLY A 234 -10.37 6.31 -13.23
C GLY A 234 -9.03 5.55 -13.18
N LEU A 235 -8.07 5.95 -12.33
CA LEU A 235 -6.83 5.21 -12.13
C LEU A 235 -7.08 3.90 -11.37
N PRO A 236 -6.41 2.79 -11.71
CA PRO A 236 -6.42 1.58 -10.90
C PRO A 236 -5.89 1.87 -9.49
N PHE A 237 -6.64 1.53 -8.44
CA PHE A 237 -6.22 1.85 -7.07
C PHE A 237 -6.48 0.74 -6.05
N THR A 238 -5.77 0.81 -4.93
CA THR A 238 -6.10 0.11 -3.68
C THR A 238 -5.92 1.08 -2.50
N ILE A 239 -6.90 1.15 -1.61
CA ILE A 239 -6.81 2.01 -0.42
C ILE A 239 -6.55 1.15 0.80
N ILE A 240 -5.51 1.49 1.56
CA ILE A 240 -5.18 0.85 2.84
C ILE A 240 -5.56 1.81 3.96
N ARG A 241 -6.46 1.38 4.84
CA ARG A 241 -6.97 2.11 6.00
C ARG A 241 -6.39 1.51 7.29
N PRO A 242 -5.19 1.94 7.71
CA PRO A 242 -4.59 1.40 8.92
C PRO A 242 -5.37 1.85 10.17
N GLY A 243 -5.41 0.97 11.18
CA GLY A 243 -5.71 1.35 12.56
C GLY A 243 -4.68 2.33 13.14
N ARG A 244 -4.73 2.56 14.46
CA ARG A 244 -3.74 3.39 15.15
C ARG A 244 -2.33 2.79 14.96
N LEU A 245 -1.45 3.55 14.32
CA LEU A 245 -0.11 3.07 13.97
C LEU A 245 0.79 2.87 15.20
N THR A 246 1.39 1.67 15.35
CA THR A 246 2.32 1.29 16.43
C THR A 246 3.77 1.11 15.92
N ASP A 247 4.70 0.75 16.81
CA ASP A 247 6.06 0.27 16.50
C ASP A 247 6.99 1.24 15.75
N GLY A 248 7.39 2.35 16.37
CA GLY A 248 8.54 3.08 15.85
C GLY A 248 9.14 4.11 16.80
N PRO A 249 10.45 4.07 17.08
CA PRO A 249 11.21 5.27 17.43
C PRO A 249 11.55 5.97 16.10
N TYR A 250 10.78 6.98 15.70
CA TYR A 250 11.01 7.68 14.43
C TYR A 250 12.22 8.63 14.49
N THR A 251 13.41 8.08 14.71
CA THR A 251 14.73 8.70 14.61
C THR A 251 15.91 7.72 14.43
N SER A 252 15.72 6.40 14.32
CA SER A 252 16.86 5.53 13.97
C SER A 252 17.13 5.57 12.46
N TYR A 253 18.27 6.16 12.08
CA TYR A 253 18.72 6.33 10.69
C TYR A 253 19.24 5.02 10.07
N ASP A 254 19.32 3.93 10.83
CA ASP A 254 19.68 2.63 10.29
C ASP A 254 18.42 1.89 9.80
N LEU A 255 18.24 1.85 8.48
CA LEU A 255 17.20 1.07 7.80
C LEU A 255 17.19 -0.39 8.24
N ASN A 256 18.35 -0.98 8.51
CA ASN A 256 18.43 -2.37 9.00
C ASN A 256 17.82 -2.49 10.39
N THR A 257 18.04 -1.50 11.24
CA THR A 257 17.41 -1.40 12.55
C THR A 257 15.90 -1.12 12.43
N LEU A 258 15.42 -0.35 11.45
CA LEU A 258 13.98 -0.14 11.22
C LEU A 258 13.27 -1.41 10.75
N LEU A 259 13.89 -2.20 9.87
CA LEU A 259 13.38 -3.51 9.46
C LEU A 259 13.44 -4.53 10.61
N LYS A 260 14.43 -4.40 11.51
CA LYS A 260 14.55 -5.21 12.73
C LYS A 260 13.74 -4.66 13.91
N ALA A 261 13.22 -3.43 13.83
CA ALA A 261 12.44 -2.79 14.89
C ALA A 261 11.14 -3.56 15.02
N THR A 262 11.17 -4.50 15.95
CA THR A 262 10.21 -5.56 16.05
C THR A 262 8.87 -4.97 16.47
N ALA A 263 7.90 -5.01 15.56
CA ALA A 263 6.52 -5.25 15.97
C ALA A 263 6.58 -6.35 17.03
N GLY A 264 6.11 -6.09 18.24
CA GLY A 264 6.21 -7.04 19.36
C GLY A 264 5.46 -8.35 19.08
N GLU A 265 4.86 -8.96 20.09
CA GLU A 265 4.04 -10.18 19.89
C GLU A 265 2.78 -9.98 19.01
N ARG A 266 2.57 -8.80 18.44
CA ARG A 266 1.36 -8.41 17.69
C ARG A 266 1.61 -8.28 16.19
N ARG A 267 1.88 -9.39 15.50
CA ARG A 267 2.16 -9.39 14.06
C ARG A 267 1.06 -10.00 13.21
N ALA A 268 0.20 -10.84 13.79
CA ALA A 268 -0.97 -11.38 13.13
C ALA A 268 -1.86 -10.24 12.60
N VAL A 269 -2.41 -10.42 11.41
CA VAL A 269 -3.11 -9.36 10.66
C VAL A 269 -4.59 -9.70 10.56
N VAL A 270 -5.43 -8.69 10.81
CA VAL A 270 -6.86 -8.75 10.54
C VAL A 270 -7.17 -7.69 9.49
N ILE A 271 -7.77 -8.11 8.39
CA ILE A 271 -8.24 -7.23 7.30
C ILE A 271 -9.76 -7.24 7.27
N GLY A 272 -10.35 -6.06 7.06
CA GLY A 272 -11.79 -5.86 6.93
C GLY A 272 -12.13 -4.77 5.91
N GLN A 273 -13.43 -4.52 5.73
CA GLN A 273 -13.94 -3.43 4.89
C GLN A 273 -15.16 -2.75 5.57
N GLY A 274 -15.44 -1.50 5.20
CA GLY A 274 -16.61 -0.74 5.65
C GLY A 274 -16.46 0.02 6.98
N ASP A 275 -15.22 0.34 7.37
CA ASP A 275 -14.83 0.90 8.68
C ASP A 275 -15.50 0.17 9.86
N LYS A 276 -15.40 -1.17 9.83
CA LYS A 276 -15.87 -2.08 10.88
C LYS A 276 -14.78 -2.37 11.91
N LEU A 277 -13.51 -2.21 11.55
CA LEU A 277 -12.39 -2.47 12.44
C LEU A 277 -12.01 -1.24 13.27
N VAL A 278 -11.79 -1.46 14.57
CA VAL A 278 -11.20 -0.48 15.50
C VAL A 278 -10.00 -1.15 16.17
N GLY A 279 -8.84 -0.52 16.11
CA GLY A 279 -7.65 -1.09 16.73
C GLY A 279 -6.36 -0.42 16.28
N GLU A 280 -5.27 -1.16 16.48
CA GLU A 280 -3.91 -0.73 16.23
C GLU A 280 -3.28 -1.59 15.15
N VAL A 281 -2.29 -1.05 14.44
CA VAL A 281 -1.54 -1.79 13.44
C VAL A 281 -0.08 -1.37 13.42
N SER A 282 0.81 -2.34 13.28
CA SER A 282 2.24 -2.06 13.12
C SER A 282 2.50 -1.34 11.80
N ARG A 283 3.39 -0.32 11.77
CA ARG A 283 3.79 0.27 10.48
C ARG A 283 4.43 -0.74 9.53
N LEU A 284 5.12 -1.76 10.05
CA LEU A 284 5.69 -2.84 9.24
C LEU A 284 4.59 -3.58 8.48
N VAL A 285 3.49 -3.91 9.17
CA VAL A 285 2.32 -4.56 8.57
C VAL A 285 1.68 -3.68 7.50
N VAL A 286 1.54 -2.37 7.76
CA VAL A 286 0.96 -1.43 6.77
C VAL A 286 1.85 -1.30 5.54
N ALA A 287 3.17 -1.14 5.73
CA ALA A 287 4.12 -1.03 4.63
C ALA A 287 4.10 -2.29 3.75
N GLU A 288 4.07 -3.46 4.39
CA GLU A 288 4.00 -4.74 3.68
C GLU A 288 2.68 -4.91 2.94
N ALA A 289 1.54 -4.56 3.56
CA ALA A 289 0.24 -4.57 2.90
C ALA A 289 0.22 -3.70 1.63
N CYS A 290 0.88 -2.54 1.67
CA CYS A 290 0.96 -1.65 0.51
C CYS A 290 1.74 -2.28 -0.65
N ILE A 291 2.85 -2.96 -0.35
CA ILE A 291 3.67 -3.62 -1.37
C ILE A 291 2.92 -4.81 -1.98
N GLN A 292 2.27 -5.61 -1.14
CA GLN A 292 1.49 -6.77 -1.60
C GLN A 292 0.29 -6.34 -2.45
N ALA A 293 -0.33 -5.21 -2.12
CA ALA A 293 -1.43 -4.64 -2.91
C ALA A 293 -1.04 -4.17 -4.31
N LEU A 294 0.27 -3.99 -4.60
CA LEU A 294 0.73 -3.71 -5.97
C LEU A 294 0.44 -4.88 -6.91
N ASP A 295 0.56 -6.12 -6.40
CA ASP A 295 0.55 -7.34 -7.20
C ASP A 295 -0.74 -8.16 -7.08
N ILE A 296 -1.53 -7.95 -6.03
CA ILE A 296 -2.76 -8.71 -5.83
C ILE A 296 -3.89 -8.03 -6.63
N GLU A 297 -4.11 -8.49 -7.85
CA GLU A 297 -5.07 -7.91 -8.82
C GLU A 297 -6.45 -7.60 -8.23
N PHE A 298 -7.07 -8.56 -7.52
CA PHE A 298 -8.42 -8.39 -6.99
C PHE A 298 -8.54 -7.31 -5.89
N THR A 299 -7.42 -6.76 -5.39
CA THR A 299 -7.45 -5.60 -4.49
C THR A 299 -7.71 -4.28 -5.22
N GLN A 300 -7.72 -4.29 -6.56
CA GLN A 300 -8.03 -3.12 -7.37
C GLN A 300 -9.47 -2.63 -7.13
N GLY A 301 -9.64 -1.32 -7.05
CA GLY A 301 -10.93 -0.65 -6.80
C GLY A 301 -11.42 -0.76 -5.36
N LYS A 302 -10.64 -1.38 -4.45
CA LYS A 302 -11.09 -1.72 -3.09
C LYS A 302 -10.36 -0.93 -2.02
N ALA A 303 -11.04 -0.78 -0.88
CA ALA A 303 -10.48 -0.21 0.34
C ALA A 303 -10.50 -1.26 1.45
N TYR A 304 -9.40 -1.37 2.20
CA TYR A 304 -9.21 -2.38 3.24
C TYR A 304 -8.78 -1.73 4.55
N GLU A 305 -9.47 -2.02 5.64
CA GLU A 305 -8.97 -1.74 6.98
C GLU A 305 -7.98 -2.79 7.44
N ILE A 306 -6.93 -2.38 8.15
CA ILE A 306 -5.90 -3.30 8.63
C ILE A 306 -5.58 -3.02 10.10
N ASN A 307 -5.67 -4.08 10.91
CA ASN A 307 -5.25 -4.12 12.31
C ASN A 307 -4.25 -5.25 12.56
N SER A 308 -3.41 -5.07 13.58
CA SER A 308 -2.51 -6.07 14.15
C SER A 308 -3.05 -6.63 15.47
N VAL A 309 -3.07 -7.95 15.58
CA VAL A 309 -3.45 -8.70 16.77
C VAL A 309 -2.29 -9.58 17.26
N LYS A 310 -2.39 -10.10 18.49
CA LYS A 310 -1.36 -11.00 19.05
C LYS A 310 -1.24 -12.26 18.18
N GLY A 311 -0.01 -12.67 17.89
CA GLY A 311 0.32 -13.83 17.07
C GLY A 311 1.33 -13.50 15.97
N ASP A 312 1.75 -14.52 15.24
CA ASP A 312 2.66 -14.40 14.11
C ASP A 312 1.96 -13.77 12.89
N GLY A 313 2.70 -12.93 12.19
CA GLY A 313 2.21 -12.23 11.01
C GLY A 313 2.46 -12.98 9.70
N PRO A 314 1.87 -12.52 8.59
CA PRO A 314 2.14 -13.07 7.27
C PRO A 314 3.60 -12.85 6.83
N GLY A 315 4.36 -11.99 7.50
CA GLY A 315 5.70 -11.59 7.04
C GLY A 315 5.58 -11.02 5.63
N SER A 316 6.49 -11.41 4.74
CA SER A 316 6.44 -11.03 3.32
C SER A 316 5.81 -12.10 2.41
N ASP A 317 5.12 -13.11 2.98
CA ASP A 317 4.54 -14.23 2.24
C ASP A 317 3.34 -13.79 1.37
N PRO A 318 3.46 -13.80 0.03
CA PRO A 318 2.40 -13.31 -0.85
C PRO A 318 1.10 -14.12 -0.78
N GLN A 319 1.16 -15.43 -0.50
CA GLN A 319 -0.04 -16.26 -0.41
C GLN A 319 -0.83 -15.93 0.84
N LYS A 320 -0.16 -15.75 1.99
CA LYS A 320 -0.83 -15.34 3.23
C LYS A 320 -1.48 -13.97 3.07
N TRP A 321 -0.81 -13.02 2.43
CA TRP A 321 -1.40 -11.72 2.14
C TRP A 321 -2.60 -11.81 1.21
N ARG A 322 -2.52 -12.63 0.16
CA ARG A 322 -3.65 -12.90 -0.74
C ARG A 322 -4.85 -13.46 0.00
N GLU A 323 -4.65 -14.45 0.88
CA GLU A 323 -5.73 -15.01 1.70
C GLU A 323 -6.35 -13.96 2.62
N LEU A 324 -5.52 -13.16 3.30
CA LEU A 324 -5.99 -12.09 4.19
C LEU A 324 -6.86 -11.07 3.46
N PHE A 325 -6.45 -10.60 2.28
CA PHE A 325 -7.25 -9.69 1.47
C PHE A 325 -8.55 -10.36 0.98
N LYS A 326 -8.49 -11.63 0.55
CA LYS A 326 -9.65 -12.36 0.05
C LYS A 326 -10.71 -12.60 1.14
N VAL A 327 -10.29 -12.91 2.36
CA VAL A 327 -11.20 -13.12 3.50
C VAL A 327 -11.98 -11.84 3.82
N ALA A 328 -11.39 -10.66 3.63
CA ALA A 328 -12.06 -9.40 3.88
C ALA A 328 -13.23 -9.12 2.93
N GLU A 329 -13.25 -9.70 1.73
CA GLU A 329 -14.36 -9.55 0.76
C GLU A 329 -15.62 -10.34 1.15
N SER A 330 -15.46 -11.36 2.01
CA SER A 330 -16.53 -12.27 2.39
C SER A 330 -17.33 -11.83 3.63
N LYS A 331 -17.12 -10.61 4.15
CA LYS A 331 -17.62 -10.11 5.44
C LYS A 331 -18.33 -8.75 5.39
#